data_AF-A0A962RPR3-F1
#
_entry.id   AF-A0A962RPR3-F1
#
_cell.length_a   1.000
_cell.length_b   1.000
_cell.length_c   1.000
_cell.angle_alpha   90.00
_cell.angle_beta   90.00
_cell.angle_gamma   90.00
#
_symmetry.space_group_name_H-M   'P 1'
#
loop_
_entity.id
_entity.type
_entity.pdbx_description
1 polymer ?
#
loop_
_entity_poly.entity_id
_entity_poly.type
_entity_poly.pdbx_seq_one_letter_code
_entity_poly.pdbx_strand_id
1 'polypeptide(L)'
;MRIKLGTRLFLGLASTSGLVLICALAGYQGIHNLSAALGYLSGPVWDTGRGATSVRAGVQAELLAVSELLGSDRRDGERVALEQAEQSTDQAAARMFASALIEAESREAFMRDLRTFREARTEVLDAHDRYRRANARVLEEFYRFQELMLDVQRLGDGYMEELAAFPGEDLSWTTTLRPRWAAAKAALESRISLLARFFHFQRALSQGLDADALAELDYYLGVMEETFAEITGHPTLGPLPLTQGEFAGQSVAAVLDERARAHVEGFEQTLEAFRGLRASTQRYRAASQSLLVMAEDIVQAGDARI
;
A
#
# COMPACT_ATOMS: atom_id res chain seq x y z
N MET A 1 -30.67 -72.62 61.45
CA MET A 1 -31.26 -71.38 62.01
C MET A 1 -32.19 -70.76 60.96
N ARG A 2 -33.52 -70.92 61.11
CA ARG A 2 -34.51 -70.36 60.16
C ARG A 2 -34.64 -68.85 60.41
N ILE A 3 -34.06 -68.04 59.53
CA ILE A 3 -34.24 -66.58 59.57
C ILE A 3 -35.74 -66.28 59.40
N LYS A 4 -36.31 -65.53 60.35
CA LYS A 4 -37.73 -65.15 60.34
C LYS A 4 -38.04 -64.33 59.06
N LEU A 5 -39.22 -64.55 58.48
CA LEU A 5 -39.62 -63.94 57.21
C LEU A 5 -39.48 -62.40 57.22
N GLY A 6 -39.82 -61.76 58.34
CA GLY A 6 -39.67 -60.30 58.53
C GLY A 6 -38.22 -59.80 58.45
N THR A 7 -37.23 -60.58 58.90
CA THR A 7 -35.81 -60.21 58.81
C THR A 7 -35.30 -60.32 57.37
N ARG A 8 -35.80 -61.29 56.58
CA ARG A 8 -35.46 -61.41 55.15
C ARG A 8 -36.05 -60.27 54.32
N LEU A 9 -37.30 -59.89 54.62
CA LEU A 9 -37.97 -58.74 53.99
C LEU A 9 -37.26 -57.43 54.34
N PHE A 10 -36.88 -57.23 55.61
CA PHE A 10 -36.12 -56.05 56.04
C PHE A 10 -34.74 -55.98 55.38
N LEU A 11 -34.01 -57.09 55.26
CA LEU A 11 -32.71 -57.12 54.57
C LEU A 11 -32.86 -56.78 53.08
N GLY A 12 -33.91 -57.31 52.42
CA GLY A 12 -34.21 -57.01 51.03
C GLY A 12 -34.57 -55.53 50.81
N LEU A 13 -35.40 -54.96 51.68
CA LEU A 13 -35.76 -53.54 51.66
C LEU A 13 -34.58 -52.61 51.98
N ALA A 14 -33.75 -52.97 52.96
CA ALA A 14 -32.55 -52.21 53.30
C ALA A 14 -31.50 -52.27 52.18
N SER A 15 -31.33 -53.43 51.55
CA SER A 15 -30.40 -53.61 50.42
C SER A 15 -30.85 -52.81 49.20
N THR A 16 -32.14 -52.87 48.85
CA THR A 16 -32.69 -52.09 47.72
C THR A 16 -32.64 -50.59 48.01
N SER A 17 -32.98 -50.13 49.22
CA SER A 17 -32.87 -48.73 49.63
C SER A 17 -31.41 -48.24 49.60
N GLY A 18 -30.46 -49.08 50.04
CA GLY A 18 -29.03 -48.79 49.95
C GLY A 18 -28.54 -48.65 48.52
N LEU A 19 -28.99 -49.53 47.61
CA LEU A 19 -28.69 -49.41 46.18
C LEU A 19 -29.27 -48.13 45.58
N VAL A 20 -30.50 -47.77 45.92
CA VAL A 20 -31.13 -46.51 45.47
C VAL A 20 -30.34 -45.30 45.95
N LEU A 21 -29.85 -45.29 47.20
CA LEU A 21 -29.02 -44.20 47.72
C LEU A 21 -27.66 -44.11 47.01
N ILE A 22 -27.00 -45.24 46.73
CA ILE A 22 -25.73 -45.25 45.99
C ILE A 22 -25.95 -44.75 44.55
N CYS A 23 -27.01 -45.20 43.88
CA CYS A 23 -27.37 -44.72 42.54
C CYS A 23 -27.73 -43.23 42.55
N ALA A 24 -28.44 -42.75 43.57
CA ALA A 24 -28.77 -41.34 43.73
C ALA A 24 -27.52 -40.48 43.98
N LEU A 25 -26.57 -40.97 44.78
CA LEU A 25 -25.31 -40.29 45.06
C LEU A 25 -24.41 -40.25 43.80
N ALA A 26 -24.28 -41.37 43.09
CA ALA A 26 -23.56 -41.45 41.83
C ALA A 26 -24.21 -40.56 40.75
N GLY A 27 -25.54 -40.52 40.70
CA GLY A 27 -26.30 -39.64 39.81
C GLY A 27 -26.09 -38.16 40.14
N TYR A 28 -26.13 -37.79 41.42
CA TYR A 28 -25.85 -36.43 41.88
C TYR A 28 -24.43 -35.98 41.51
N GLN A 29 -23.43 -36.84 41.72
CA GLN A 29 -22.04 -36.55 41.40
C GLN A 29 -21.80 -36.48 39.89
N GLY A 30 -22.46 -37.34 39.11
CA GLY A 30 -22.47 -37.28 37.65
C GLY A 30 -23.08 -35.99 37.11
N ILE A 31 -24.21 -35.55 37.65
CA ILE A 31 -24.85 -34.28 37.27
C ILE A 31 -23.96 -33.09 37.63
N HIS A 32 -23.32 -33.10 38.79
CA HIS A 32 -22.44 -32.01 39.22
C HIS A 32 -21.17 -31.91 38.35
N ASN A 33 -20.58 -33.05 37.99
CA ASN A 33 -19.42 -33.09 37.08
C ASN A 33 -19.80 -32.69 35.65
N LEU A 34 -20.96 -33.14 35.17
CA LEU A 34 -21.47 -32.77 33.85
C LEU A 34 -21.83 -31.29 33.77
N SER A 35 -22.44 -30.72 34.82
CA SER A 35 -22.74 -29.30 34.91
C SER A 35 -21.47 -28.44 34.94
N ALA A 36 -20.41 -28.91 35.60
CA ALA A 36 -19.11 -28.24 35.61
C ALA A 36 -18.42 -28.33 34.24
N ALA A 37 -18.44 -29.49 33.58
CA ALA A 37 -17.89 -29.68 32.24
C ALA A 37 -18.65 -28.86 31.18
N LEU A 38 -19.99 -28.84 31.24
CA LEU A 38 -20.82 -28.01 30.37
C LEU A 38 -20.60 -26.52 30.63
N GLY A 39 -20.47 -26.08 31.89
CA GLY A 39 -20.15 -24.69 32.22
C GLY A 39 -18.76 -24.25 31.74
N TYR A 40 -17.78 -25.16 31.75
CA TYR A 40 -16.44 -24.94 31.21
C TYR A 40 -16.41 -24.90 29.66
N LEU A 41 -17.10 -25.84 29.00
CA LEU A 41 -17.17 -25.93 27.54
C LEU A 41 -18.04 -24.82 26.92
N SER A 42 -19.18 -24.46 27.54
CA SER A 42 -20.10 -23.43 27.04
C SER A 42 -19.72 -22.00 27.42
N GLY A 43 -18.75 -21.80 28.33
CA GLY A 43 -18.27 -20.49 28.74
C GLY A 43 -16.84 -20.24 28.25
N PRO A 44 -15.80 -20.49 29.08
CA PRO A 44 -14.42 -20.14 28.75
C PRO A 44 -13.91 -20.65 27.40
N VAL A 45 -14.12 -21.93 27.06
CA VAL A 45 -13.56 -22.52 25.84
C VAL A 45 -14.28 -21.99 24.59
N TRP A 46 -15.61 -21.97 24.62
CA TRP A 46 -16.43 -21.41 23.55
C TRP A 46 -16.17 -19.92 23.31
N ASP A 47 -16.04 -19.11 24.37
CA ASP A 47 -15.72 -17.69 24.28
C ASP A 47 -14.32 -17.44 23.70
N THR A 48 -13.38 -18.35 23.97
CA THR A 48 -12.03 -18.30 23.39
C THR A 48 -12.05 -18.60 21.89
N GLY A 49 -12.67 -19.70 21.47
CA GLY A 49 -12.75 -20.09 20.05
C GLY A 49 -13.55 -19.09 19.21
N ARG A 50 -14.67 -18.60 19.73
CA ARG A 50 -15.45 -17.53 19.09
C ARG A 50 -14.69 -16.20 19.07
N GLY A 51 -14.00 -15.86 20.16
CA GLY A 51 -13.14 -14.67 20.25
C GLY A 51 -12.05 -14.71 19.18
N ALA A 52 -11.35 -15.83 19.07
CA ALA A 52 -10.28 -16.04 18.09
C ALA A 52 -10.78 -15.98 16.64
N THR A 53 -11.92 -16.61 16.36
CA THR A 53 -12.57 -16.49 15.04
C THR A 53 -12.94 -15.04 14.71
N SER A 54 -13.47 -14.31 15.70
CA SER A 54 -13.88 -12.91 15.54
C SER A 54 -12.68 -11.97 15.37
N VAL A 55 -11.57 -12.25 16.05
CA VAL A 55 -10.28 -11.56 15.86
C VAL A 55 -9.79 -11.74 14.43
N ARG A 56 -9.76 -12.99 13.93
CA ARG A 56 -9.33 -13.27 12.55
C ARG A 56 -10.20 -12.53 11.53
N ALA A 57 -11.53 -12.52 11.73
CA ALA A 57 -12.45 -11.78 10.87
C ALA A 57 -12.22 -10.25 10.94
N GLY A 58 -11.96 -9.70 12.13
CA GLY A 58 -11.62 -8.30 12.31
C GLY A 58 -10.32 -7.89 11.59
N VAL A 59 -9.26 -8.69 11.77
CA VAL A 59 -7.98 -8.48 11.05
C VAL A 59 -8.20 -8.53 9.53
N GLN A 60 -8.96 -9.50 9.02
CA GLN A 60 -9.30 -9.57 7.59
C GLN A 60 -10.09 -8.35 7.09
N ALA A 61 -10.99 -7.82 7.91
CA ALA A 61 -11.71 -6.58 7.60
C ALA A 61 -10.76 -5.36 7.55
N GLU A 62 -9.80 -5.27 8.48
CA GLU A 62 -8.75 -4.23 8.44
C GLU A 62 -7.91 -4.36 7.16
N LEU A 63 -7.52 -5.58 6.76
CA LEU A 63 -6.79 -5.83 5.52
C LEU A 63 -7.56 -5.39 4.28
N LEU A 64 -8.86 -5.70 4.23
CA LEU A 64 -9.73 -5.32 3.12
C LEU A 64 -9.86 -3.80 3.02
N ALA A 65 -10.14 -3.12 4.13
CA ALA A 65 -10.26 -1.67 4.17
C ALA A 65 -8.96 -0.97 3.71
N VAL A 66 -7.79 -1.51 4.11
CA VAL A 66 -6.49 -0.99 3.63
C VAL A 66 -6.32 -1.22 2.13
N SER A 67 -6.67 -2.41 1.61
CA SER A 67 -6.61 -2.67 0.17
C SER A 67 -7.51 -1.72 -0.62
N GLU A 68 -8.71 -1.40 -0.11
CA GLU A 68 -9.61 -0.41 -0.70
C GLU A 68 -9.02 1.00 -0.65
N LEU A 69 -8.43 1.41 0.49
CA LEU A 69 -7.74 2.70 0.63
C LEU A 69 -6.53 2.85 -0.31
N LEU A 70 -5.83 1.76 -0.60
CA LEU A 70 -4.72 1.75 -1.56
C LEU A 70 -5.21 1.77 -3.02
N GLY A 71 -6.40 1.23 -3.29
CA GLY A 71 -6.94 1.12 -4.65
C GLY A 71 -7.91 2.23 -5.08
N SER A 72 -8.42 3.04 -4.15
CA SER A 72 -9.49 4.02 -4.42
C SER A 72 -9.04 5.48 -4.28
N ASP A 73 -9.70 6.36 -5.05
CA ASP A 73 -9.56 7.81 -4.95
C ASP A 73 -10.46 8.44 -3.87
N ARG A 74 -11.55 7.74 -3.52
CA ARG A 74 -12.49 8.15 -2.48
C ARG A 74 -12.11 7.42 -1.19
N ARG A 75 -11.89 8.17 -0.10
CA ARG A 75 -11.26 7.63 1.12
C ARG A 75 -12.06 7.79 2.40
N ASP A 76 -13.09 8.62 2.39
CA ASP A 76 -13.81 8.96 3.62
C ASP A 76 -14.63 7.78 4.15
N GLY A 77 -15.25 7.00 3.27
CA GLY A 77 -16.01 5.81 3.69
C GLY A 77 -15.10 4.67 4.14
N GLU A 78 -13.97 4.53 3.46
CA GLU A 78 -12.99 3.47 3.63
C GLU A 78 -12.18 3.66 4.93
N ARG A 79 -11.93 4.91 5.35
CA ARG A 79 -11.37 5.23 6.67
C ARG A 79 -12.31 4.87 7.81
N VAL A 80 -13.60 5.18 7.67
CA VAL A 80 -14.61 4.79 8.66
C VAL A 80 -14.72 3.27 8.78
N ALA A 81 -14.66 2.55 7.65
CA ALA A 81 -14.64 1.09 7.65
C ALA A 81 -13.41 0.52 8.38
N LEU A 82 -12.24 1.14 8.21
CA LEU A 82 -11.02 0.74 8.93
C LEU A 82 -11.16 0.94 10.45
N GLU A 83 -11.66 2.10 10.90
CA GLU A 83 -11.89 2.39 12.33
C GLU A 83 -12.89 1.41 12.96
N GLN A 84 -13.95 1.05 12.23
CA GLN A 84 -14.93 0.06 12.68
C GLN A 84 -14.30 -1.33 12.80
N ALA A 85 -13.47 -1.72 11.83
CA ALA A 85 -12.77 -3.00 11.84
C ALA A 85 -11.81 -3.07 13.05
N GLU A 86 -11.05 -2.00 13.33
CA GLU A 86 -10.18 -1.91 14.50
C GLU A 86 -10.94 -2.11 15.83
N GLN A 87 -12.04 -1.38 16.01
CA GLN A 87 -12.85 -1.53 17.23
C GLN A 87 -13.39 -2.96 17.38
N SER A 88 -13.82 -3.58 16.28
CA SER A 88 -14.28 -4.95 16.29
C SER A 88 -13.16 -5.93 16.66
N THR A 89 -11.96 -5.76 16.08
CA THR A 89 -10.77 -6.56 16.40
C THR A 89 -10.39 -6.43 17.88
N ASP A 90 -10.39 -5.21 18.43
CA ASP A 90 -10.01 -4.95 19.81
C ASP A 90 -11.00 -5.57 20.81
N GLN A 91 -12.30 -5.45 20.53
CA GLN A 91 -13.33 -6.09 21.35
C GLN A 91 -13.23 -7.62 21.28
N ALA A 92 -12.97 -8.18 20.11
CA ALA A 92 -12.80 -9.61 19.93
C ALA A 92 -11.55 -10.12 20.66
N ALA A 93 -10.42 -9.41 20.57
CA ALA A 93 -9.18 -9.75 21.25
C ALA A 93 -9.34 -9.68 22.78
N ALA A 94 -10.01 -8.64 23.29
CA ALA A 94 -10.29 -8.51 24.71
C ALA A 94 -11.12 -9.69 25.25
N ARG A 95 -12.14 -10.14 24.49
CA ARG A 95 -12.96 -11.31 24.86
C ARG A 95 -12.17 -12.62 24.79
N MET A 96 -11.38 -12.79 23.73
CA MET A 96 -10.52 -13.97 23.53
C MET A 96 -9.55 -14.18 24.70
N PHE A 97 -8.98 -13.09 25.24
CA PHE A 97 -8.06 -13.13 26.38
C PHE A 97 -8.73 -13.04 27.75
N ALA A 98 -10.04 -12.79 27.82
CA ALA A 98 -10.77 -12.78 29.09
C ALA A 98 -10.88 -14.20 29.68
N SER A 99 -10.83 -15.23 28.84
CA SER A 99 -10.69 -16.61 29.31
C SER A 99 -9.26 -16.83 29.82
N ALA A 100 -9.10 -17.41 31.00
CA ALA A 100 -7.78 -17.80 31.54
C ALA A 100 -7.16 -19.01 30.81
N LEU A 101 -7.62 -19.29 29.57
CA LEU A 101 -7.24 -20.45 28.78
C LEU A 101 -6.02 -20.20 27.91
N ILE A 102 -5.78 -18.95 27.52
CA ILE A 102 -4.59 -18.56 26.75
C ILE A 102 -3.49 -18.11 27.71
N GLU A 103 -2.30 -18.66 27.53
CA GLU A 103 -1.12 -18.32 28.32
C GLU A 103 -0.77 -16.83 28.18
N ALA A 104 -0.24 -16.23 29.25
CA ALA A 104 0.13 -14.81 29.26
C ALA A 104 1.14 -14.48 28.15
N GLU A 105 2.08 -15.39 27.87
CA GLU A 105 3.08 -15.22 26.82
C GLU A 105 2.44 -15.14 25.42
N SER A 106 1.50 -16.03 25.09
CA SER A 106 0.79 -16.00 23.80
C SER A 106 -0.05 -14.74 23.64
N ARG A 107 -0.66 -14.26 24.74
CA ARG A 107 -1.38 -12.97 24.76
C ARG A 107 -0.46 -11.81 24.46
N GLU A 108 0.68 -11.74 25.14
CA GLU A 108 1.65 -10.67 24.92
C GLU A 108 2.22 -10.72 23.50
N ALA A 109 2.52 -11.91 22.98
CA ALA A 109 2.96 -12.10 21.60
C ALA A 109 1.92 -11.59 20.60
N PHE A 110 0.65 -11.98 20.76
CA PHE A 110 -0.43 -11.52 19.89
C PHE A 110 -0.60 -10.00 19.93
N MET A 111 -0.59 -9.39 21.11
CA MET A 111 -0.72 -7.93 21.23
C MET A 111 0.47 -7.18 20.63
N ARG A 112 1.68 -7.77 20.67
CA ARG A 112 2.86 -7.22 19.97
C ARG A 112 2.69 -7.31 18.45
N ASP A 113 2.24 -8.45 17.94
CA ASP A 113 2.03 -8.65 16.50
C ASP A 113 0.91 -7.75 15.96
N LEU A 114 -0.19 -7.62 16.70
CA LEU A 114 -1.30 -6.71 16.35
C LEU A 114 -0.83 -5.25 16.29
N ARG A 115 0.01 -4.83 17.24
CA ARG A 115 0.61 -3.48 17.22
C ARG A 115 1.53 -3.29 16.02
N THR A 116 2.43 -4.24 15.79
CA THR A 116 3.37 -4.22 14.65
C THR A 116 2.63 -4.15 13.32
N PHE A 117 1.54 -4.90 13.18
CA PHE A 117 0.63 -4.85 12.03
C PHE A 117 0.02 -3.46 11.84
N ARG A 118 -0.54 -2.85 12.88
CA ARG A 118 -1.16 -1.52 12.80
C ARG A 118 -0.16 -0.39 12.56
N GLU A 119 1.06 -0.52 13.10
CA GLU A 119 2.18 0.38 12.79
C GLU A 119 2.56 0.28 11.30
N ALA A 120 2.78 -0.94 10.80
CA ALA A 120 3.09 -1.17 9.38
C ALA A 120 1.97 -0.72 8.43
N ARG A 121 0.71 -0.87 8.87
CA ARG A 121 -0.48 -0.37 8.17
C ARG A 121 -0.47 1.15 8.04
N THR A 122 -0.23 1.85 9.14
CA THR A 122 -0.14 3.32 9.15
C THR A 122 0.99 3.77 8.23
N GLU A 123 2.15 3.11 8.32
CA GLU A 123 3.30 3.40 7.47
C GLU A 123 3.01 3.22 5.97
N VAL A 124 2.33 2.14 5.57
CA VAL A 124 2.00 1.91 4.15
C VAL A 124 0.97 2.91 3.62
N LEU A 125 -0.02 3.30 4.44
CA LEU A 125 -1.00 4.33 4.06
C LEU A 125 -0.32 5.70 3.90
N ASP A 126 0.58 6.08 4.82
CA ASP A 126 1.34 7.33 4.72
C ASP A 126 2.33 7.33 3.55
N ALA A 127 2.98 6.19 3.28
CA ALA A 127 3.85 6.03 2.12
C ALA A 127 3.06 6.13 0.80
N HIS A 128 1.88 5.53 0.74
CA HIS A 128 0.98 5.62 -0.41
C HIS A 128 0.55 7.06 -0.66
N ASP A 129 0.16 7.79 0.38
CA ASP A 129 -0.23 9.19 0.29
C ASP A 129 0.91 10.09 -0.20
N ARG A 130 2.13 9.86 0.30
CA ARG A 130 3.33 10.55 -0.17
C ARG A 130 3.61 10.28 -1.64
N TYR A 131 3.59 9.00 -2.05
CA TYR A 131 3.78 8.61 -3.44
C TYR A 131 2.73 9.23 -4.36
N ARG A 132 1.45 9.16 -3.98
CA ARG A 132 0.36 9.75 -4.78
C ARG A 132 0.52 11.25 -4.97
N ARG A 133 0.89 11.99 -3.92
CA ARG A 133 1.14 13.44 -4.01
C ARG A 133 2.34 13.75 -4.90
N ALA A 134 3.45 13.03 -4.73
CA ALA A 134 4.64 13.21 -5.56
C ALA A 134 4.34 12.90 -7.04
N ASN A 135 3.65 11.78 -7.31
CA ASN A 135 3.27 11.39 -8.66
C ASN A 135 2.28 12.37 -9.30
N ALA A 136 1.27 12.86 -8.56
CA ALA A 136 0.36 13.88 -9.09
C ALA A 136 1.10 15.17 -9.45
N ARG A 137 2.02 15.62 -8.60
CA ARG A 137 2.83 16.81 -8.84
C ARG A 137 3.72 16.63 -10.08
N VAL A 138 4.43 15.51 -10.20
CA VAL A 138 5.33 15.29 -11.35
C VAL A 138 4.57 15.19 -12.67
N LEU A 139 3.36 14.60 -12.66
CA LEU A 139 2.47 14.58 -13.83
C LEU A 139 2.06 16.00 -14.25
N GLU A 140 1.62 16.82 -13.30
CA GLU A 140 1.25 18.21 -13.56
C GLU A 140 2.44 19.03 -14.10
N GLU A 141 3.60 18.93 -13.47
CA GLU A 141 4.81 19.63 -13.90
C GLU A 141 5.28 19.16 -15.29
N PHE A 142 5.13 17.87 -15.60
CA PHE A 142 5.42 17.32 -16.92
C PHE A 142 4.49 17.90 -17.99
N TYR A 143 3.18 18.00 -17.74
CA TYR A 143 2.26 18.61 -18.71
C TYR A 143 2.63 20.06 -19.01
N ARG A 144 2.90 20.87 -17.97
CA ARG A 144 3.37 22.25 -18.16
C ARG A 144 4.69 22.32 -18.92
N PHE A 145 5.61 21.40 -18.62
CA PHE A 145 6.89 21.35 -19.33
C PHE A 145 6.73 20.94 -20.80
N GLN A 146 5.82 20.02 -21.09
CA GLN A 146 5.49 19.63 -22.45
C GLN A 146 4.87 20.79 -23.25
N GLU A 147 4.01 21.60 -22.63
CA GLU A 147 3.45 22.81 -23.25
C GLU A 147 4.55 23.83 -23.55
N LEU A 148 5.48 24.07 -22.63
CA LEU A 148 6.67 24.88 -22.90
C LEU A 148 7.47 24.34 -24.10
N MET A 149 7.71 23.04 -24.17
CA MET A 149 8.45 22.45 -25.27
C MET A 149 7.71 22.54 -26.62
N LEU A 150 6.37 22.62 -26.61
CA LEU A 150 5.62 22.95 -27.83
C LEU A 150 5.89 24.39 -28.28
N ASP A 151 5.94 25.35 -27.36
CA ASP A 151 6.25 26.74 -27.68
C ASP A 151 7.68 26.88 -28.24
N VAL A 152 8.65 26.20 -27.61
CA VAL A 152 10.03 26.14 -28.09
C VAL A 152 10.11 25.51 -29.48
N GLN A 153 9.34 24.44 -29.73
CA GLN A 153 9.26 23.85 -31.07
C GLN A 153 8.66 24.82 -32.10
N ARG A 154 7.59 25.56 -31.77
CA ARG A 154 7.02 26.56 -32.70
C ARG A 154 8.03 27.65 -33.06
N LEU A 155 8.89 28.06 -32.13
CA LEU A 155 9.99 28.99 -32.44
C LEU A 155 10.99 28.38 -33.44
N GLY A 156 11.31 27.09 -33.27
CA GLY A 156 12.15 26.34 -34.22
C GLY A 156 11.50 26.19 -35.59
N ASP A 157 10.23 25.78 -35.63
CA ASP A 157 9.44 25.58 -36.86
C ASP A 157 9.26 26.92 -37.62
N GLY A 158 9.07 28.03 -36.90
CA GLY A 158 8.98 29.37 -37.49
C GLY A 158 10.19 29.74 -38.34
N TYR A 159 11.40 29.31 -37.98
CA TYR A 159 12.57 29.51 -38.83
C TYR A 159 12.48 28.76 -40.16
N MET A 160 11.86 27.58 -40.18
CA MET A 160 11.66 26.80 -41.41
C MET A 160 10.53 27.40 -42.26
N GLU A 161 9.49 27.91 -41.63
CA GLU A 161 8.39 28.61 -42.31
C GLU A 161 8.87 29.91 -42.97
N GLU A 162 9.74 30.68 -42.31
CA GLU A 162 10.39 31.85 -42.91
C GLU A 162 11.20 31.46 -44.16
N LEU A 163 11.94 30.36 -44.11
CA LEU A 163 12.69 29.87 -45.27
C LEU A 163 11.76 29.47 -46.42
N ALA A 164 10.62 28.84 -46.10
CA ALA A 164 9.62 28.44 -47.08
C ALA A 164 8.89 29.64 -47.73
N ALA A 165 8.81 30.77 -47.03
CA ALA A 165 8.17 31.99 -47.55
C ALA A 165 8.99 32.67 -48.67
N PHE A 166 10.29 32.38 -48.78
CA PHE A 166 11.20 32.99 -49.77
C PHE A 166 11.94 31.95 -50.62
N PRO A 167 11.22 31.14 -51.43
CA PRO A 167 11.79 29.97 -52.12
C PRO A 167 12.80 30.29 -53.25
N GLY A 168 12.98 31.57 -53.58
CA GLY A 168 13.90 32.02 -54.64
C GLY A 168 15.11 32.81 -54.13
N GLU A 169 15.29 32.93 -52.81
CA GLU A 169 16.45 33.61 -52.25
C GLU A 169 17.70 32.73 -52.28
N ASP A 170 18.85 33.33 -52.64
CA ASP A 170 20.15 32.68 -52.55
C ASP A 170 20.59 32.64 -51.08
N LEU A 171 20.18 31.58 -50.37
CA LEU A 171 20.47 31.38 -48.96
C LEU A 171 21.78 30.63 -48.76
N SER A 172 22.70 31.21 -48.00
CA SER A 172 23.94 30.54 -47.62
C SER A 172 23.69 29.41 -46.62
N TRP A 173 24.23 28.23 -46.91
CA TRP A 173 24.20 27.09 -45.98
C TRP A 173 24.82 27.46 -44.63
N THR A 174 26.00 28.08 -44.65
CA THR A 174 26.81 28.26 -43.43
C THR A 174 26.28 29.34 -42.50
N THR A 175 25.69 30.41 -43.06
CA THR A 175 25.25 31.59 -42.30
C THR A 175 23.74 31.63 -42.08
N THR A 176 22.94 30.95 -42.89
CA THR A 176 21.46 31.06 -42.83
C THR A 176 20.78 29.72 -42.59
N LEU A 177 20.95 28.76 -43.51
CA LEU A 177 20.20 27.50 -43.45
C LEU A 177 20.62 26.62 -42.27
N ARG A 178 21.93 26.43 -42.06
CA ARG A 178 22.45 25.54 -41.01
C ARG A 178 22.05 25.99 -39.61
N PRO A 179 22.19 27.27 -39.20
CA PRO A 179 21.75 27.71 -37.87
C PRO A 179 20.23 27.56 -37.64
N ARG A 180 19.41 27.83 -38.67
CA ARG A 180 17.95 27.69 -38.58
C ARG A 180 17.51 26.23 -38.47
N TRP A 181 18.10 25.38 -39.30
CA TRP A 181 17.88 23.94 -39.23
C TRP A 181 18.33 23.35 -37.90
N ALA A 182 19.49 23.79 -37.38
CA ALA A 182 19.98 23.37 -36.07
C ALA A 182 19.02 23.77 -34.94
N ALA A 183 18.46 24.98 -34.98
CA ALA A 183 17.45 25.41 -34.01
C ALA A 183 16.18 24.53 -34.05
N ALA A 184 15.64 24.27 -35.24
CA ALA A 184 14.45 23.42 -35.41
C ALA A 184 14.72 21.97 -34.96
N LYS A 185 15.88 21.41 -35.32
CA LYS A 185 16.33 20.09 -34.87
C LYS A 185 16.44 20.02 -33.34
N ALA A 186 17.15 20.96 -32.72
CA ALA A 186 17.36 20.98 -31.28
C ALA A 186 16.04 21.06 -30.51
N ALA A 187 15.10 21.90 -30.97
CA ALA A 187 13.76 22.02 -30.39
C ALA A 187 12.97 20.70 -30.46
N LEU A 188 12.98 20.03 -31.62
CA LEU A 188 12.29 18.75 -31.82
C LEU A 188 12.92 17.61 -31.01
N GLU A 189 14.24 17.44 -31.09
CA GLU A 189 14.96 16.37 -30.40
C GLU A 189 14.86 16.49 -28.88
N SER A 190 14.92 17.71 -28.35
CA SER A 190 14.68 17.99 -26.93
C SER A 190 13.27 17.60 -26.49
N ARG A 191 12.26 17.87 -27.31
CA ARG A 191 10.89 17.43 -26.96
C ARG A 191 10.79 15.90 -26.98
N ILE A 192 11.43 15.25 -27.94
CA ILE A 192 11.46 13.78 -28.02
C ILE A 192 12.18 13.18 -26.80
N SER A 193 13.32 13.74 -26.39
CA SER A 193 14.07 13.25 -25.23
C SER A 193 13.28 13.40 -23.93
N LEU A 194 12.58 14.52 -23.73
CA LEU A 194 11.66 14.73 -22.60
C LEU A 194 10.55 13.66 -22.56
N LEU A 195 9.90 13.41 -23.70
CA LEU A 195 8.84 12.39 -23.81
C LEU A 195 9.38 10.97 -23.56
N ALA A 196 10.56 10.65 -24.11
CA ALA A 196 11.18 9.34 -23.95
C ALA A 196 11.55 9.09 -22.47
N ARG A 197 12.14 10.08 -21.81
CA ARG A 197 12.44 9.99 -20.37
C ARG A 197 11.18 9.76 -19.54
N PHE A 198 10.12 10.52 -19.80
CA PHE A 198 8.86 10.36 -19.08
C PHE A 198 8.20 8.99 -19.35
N PHE A 199 8.29 8.47 -20.58
CA PHE A 199 7.83 7.12 -20.90
C PHE A 199 8.54 6.07 -20.03
N HIS A 200 9.87 6.12 -19.96
CA HIS A 200 10.63 5.15 -19.16
C HIS A 200 10.40 5.32 -17.66
N PHE A 201 10.13 6.53 -17.20
CA PHE A 201 9.71 6.77 -15.82
C PHE A 201 8.36 6.12 -15.49
N GLN A 202 7.34 6.32 -16.33
CA GLN A 202 6.04 5.65 -16.14
C GLN A 202 6.16 4.12 -16.24
N ARG A 203 7.02 3.63 -17.14
CA ARG A 203 7.34 2.20 -17.23
C ARG A 203 7.97 1.69 -15.94
N ALA A 204 8.93 2.41 -15.37
CA ALA A 204 9.60 2.04 -14.12
C ALA A 204 8.63 2.02 -12.92
N LEU A 205 7.70 2.97 -12.85
CA LEU A 205 6.66 2.97 -11.81
C LEU A 205 5.64 1.83 -11.95
N SER A 206 5.36 1.38 -13.17
CA SER A 206 4.38 0.31 -13.42
C SER A 206 4.97 -1.10 -13.34
N GLN A 207 6.20 -1.29 -13.83
CA GLN A 207 6.86 -2.60 -13.92
C GLN A 207 7.80 -2.88 -12.73
N GLY A 208 8.29 -1.83 -12.07
CA GLY A 208 9.20 -1.91 -10.94
C GLY A 208 10.53 -1.19 -11.20
N LEU A 209 11.25 -0.93 -10.10
CA LEU A 209 12.57 -0.29 -10.08
C LEU A 209 13.67 -1.32 -9.88
N ASP A 210 13.99 -2.07 -10.92
CA ASP A 210 15.19 -2.91 -10.96
C ASP A 210 16.40 -2.13 -11.53
N ALA A 211 17.55 -2.79 -11.60
CA ALA A 211 18.79 -2.18 -12.08
C ALA A 211 18.67 -1.72 -13.55
N ASP A 212 17.98 -2.48 -14.39
CA ASP A 212 17.81 -2.16 -15.81
C ASP A 212 16.91 -0.93 -15.98
N ALA A 213 15.80 -0.84 -15.23
CA ALA A 213 14.94 0.34 -15.23
C ALA A 213 15.69 1.60 -14.78
N LEU A 214 16.55 1.51 -13.76
CA LEU A 214 17.36 2.64 -13.30
C LEU A 214 18.40 3.05 -14.35
N ALA A 215 19.07 2.09 -14.99
CA ALA A 215 20.04 2.38 -16.04
C ALA A 215 19.39 3.06 -17.27
N GLU A 216 18.19 2.64 -17.66
CA GLU A 216 17.42 3.29 -18.72
C GLU A 216 17.04 4.73 -18.33
N LEU A 217 16.59 4.96 -17.09
CA LEU A 217 16.28 6.33 -16.63
C LEU A 217 17.50 7.25 -16.66
N ASP A 218 18.66 6.77 -16.24
CA ASP A 218 19.91 7.53 -16.28
C ASP A 218 20.36 7.80 -17.73
N TYR A 219 20.20 6.82 -18.62
CA TYR A 219 20.49 6.99 -20.05
C TYR A 219 19.63 8.12 -20.65
N TYR A 220 18.31 8.10 -20.46
CA TYR A 220 17.43 9.14 -21.01
C TYR A 220 17.52 10.47 -20.27
N LEU A 221 18.01 10.50 -19.03
CA LEU A 221 18.45 11.73 -18.39
C LEU A 221 19.61 12.36 -19.16
N GLY A 222 20.67 11.60 -19.46
CA GLY A 222 21.81 12.09 -20.24
C GLY A 222 21.41 12.58 -21.63
N VAL A 223 20.56 11.84 -22.34
CA VAL A 223 20.03 12.27 -23.66
C VAL A 223 19.23 13.58 -23.55
N MET A 224 18.42 13.73 -22.51
CA MET A 224 17.66 14.96 -22.27
C MET A 224 18.58 16.15 -21.97
N GLU A 225 19.59 15.96 -21.12
CA GLU A 225 20.56 17.00 -20.78
C GLU A 225 21.38 17.44 -22.01
N GLU A 226 21.83 16.49 -22.83
CA GLU A 226 22.55 16.77 -24.07
C GLU A 226 21.71 17.59 -25.04
N THR A 227 20.48 17.15 -25.33
CA THR A 227 19.58 17.85 -26.25
C THR A 227 19.17 19.23 -25.74
N PHE A 228 18.93 19.39 -24.43
CA PHE A 228 18.62 20.69 -23.85
C PHE A 228 19.82 21.64 -23.88
N ALA A 229 21.04 21.14 -23.67
CA ALA A 229 22.25 21.92 -23.81
C ALA A 229 22.44 22.46 -25.24
N GLU A 230 21.97 21.74 -26.26
CA GLU A 230 21.95 22.26 -27.64
C GLU A 230 21.06 23.50 -27.77
N ILE A 231 19.90 23.54 -27.10
CA ILE A 231 18.99 24.69 -27.11
C ILE A 231 19.57 25.85 -26.30
N THR A 232 19.98 25.59 -25.06
CA THR A 232 20.45 26.65 -24.14
C THR A 232 21.75 27.29 -24.63
N GLY A 233 22.62 26.50 -25.28
CA GLY A 233 23.81 26.97 -25.97
C GLY A 233 23.57 27.53 -27.37
N HIS A 234 22.36 27.41 -27.94
CA HIS A 234 22.09 27.86 -29.29
C HIS A 234 22.11 29.40 -29.38
N PRO A 235 22.92 30.00 -30.27
CA PRO A 235 23.11 31.46 -30.31
C PRO A 235 21.84 32.23 -30.70
N THR A 236 20.88 31.59 -31.37
CA THR A 236 19.64 32.22 -31.80
C THR A 236 18.39 31.70 -31.12
N LEU A 237 18.39 30.51 -30.51
CA LEU A 237 17.17 29.92 -29.95
C LEU A 237 17.11 30.18 -28.44
N GLY A 238 18.20 29.89 -27.71
CA GLY A 238 18.28 30.10 -26.27
C GLY A 238 17.92 31.52 -25.81
N PRO A 239 18.42 32.60 -26.45
CA PRO A 239 18.10 33.97 -26.05
C PRO A 239 16.69 34.45 -26.41
N LEU A 240 15.96 33.73 -27.27
CA LEU A 240 14.66 34.22 -27.74
C LEU A 240 13.64 34.27 -26.60
N PRO A 241 12.81 35.31 -26.54
CA PRO A 241 11.71 35.35 -25.61
C PRO A 241 10.63 34.36 -26.03
N LEU A 242 10.08 33.64 -25.05
CA LEU A 242 8.83 32.91 -25.23
C LEU A 242 7.71 33.90 -25.53
N THR A 243 6.87 33.58 -26.50
CA THR A 243 5.85 34.50 -27.04
C THR A 243 4.49 34.34 -26.39
N GLN A 244 4.25 33.22 -25.70
CA GLN A 244 2.97 32.85 -25.09
C GLN A 244 3.18 32.08 -23.78
N GLY A 245 2.08 31.78 -23.09
CA GLY A 245 2.08 30.96 -21.87
C GLY A 245 2.51 31.71 -20.60
N GLU A 246 2.65 30.94 -19.51
CA GLU A 246 3.03 31.47 -18.18
C GLU A 246 4.44 32.08 -18.15
N PHE A 247 5.26 31.75 -19.13
CA PHE A 247 6.66 32.18 -19.24
C PHE A 247 6.90 33.26 -20.30
N ALA A 248 5.83 33.87 -20.84
CA ALA A 248 5.94 34.88 -21.88
C ALA A 248 6.91 36.02 -21.50
N GLY A 249 7.80 36.39 -22.42
CA GLY A 249 8.83 37.41 -22.23
C GLY A 249 10.12 36.93 -21.57
N GLN A 250 10.16 35.71 -21.03
CA GLN A 250 11.40 35.09 -20.53
C GLN A 250 12.14 34.38 -21.65
N SER A 251 13.47 34.26 -21.55
CA SER A 251 14.26 33.57 -22.58
C SER A 251 14.06 32.05 -22.51
N VAL A 252 14.09 31.39 -23.67
CA VAL A 252 14.00 29.93 -23.77
C VAL A 252 15.04 29.25 -22.88
N ALA A 253 16.30 29.70 -22.92
CA ALA A 253 17.38 29.09 -22.15
C ALA A 253 17.12 29.14 -20.63
N ALA A 254 16.69 30.29 -20.11
CA ALA A 254 16.47 30.46 -18.68
C ALA A 254 15.34 29.57 -18.16
N VAL A 255 14.22 29.54 -18.89
CA VAL A 255 13.05 28.74 -18.51
C VAL A 255 13.35 27.25 -18.70
N LEU A 256 14.02 26.86 -19.78
CA LEU A 256 14.37 25.46 -20.02
C LEU A 256 15.27 24.89 -18.91
N ASP A 257 16.29 25.63 -18.48
CA ASP A 257 17.17 25.23 -17.38
C ASP A 257 16.44 25.10 -16.04
N GLU A 258 15.50 26.00 -15.75
CA GLU A 258 14.66 25.93 -14.55
C GLU A 258 13.76 24.70 -14.58
N ARG A 259 13.04 24.51 -15.68
CA ARG A 259 12.06 23.42 -15.82
C ARG A 259 12.73 22.05 -15.93
N ALA A 260 13.91 21.96 -16.55
CA ALA A 260 14.72 20.75 -16.57
C ALA A 260 15.14 20.32 -15.16
N ARG A 261 15.62 21.25 -14.32
CA ARG A 261 15.96 20.95 -12.93
C ARG A 261 14.73 20.51 -12.12
N ALA A 262 13.62 21.23 -12.24
CA ALA A 262 12.37 20.86 -11.57
C ALA A 262 11.86 19.46 -12.01
N HIS A 263 12.05 19.11 -13.28
CA HIS A 263 11.71 17.79 -13.81
C HIS A 263 12.55 16.68 -13.18
N VAL A 264 13.89 16.85 -13.12
CA VAL A 264 14.80 15.88 -12.50
C VAL A 264 14.46 15.70 -11.02
N GLU A 265 14.34 16.80 -10.28
CA GLU A 265 13.99 16.75 -8.85
C GLU A 265 12.64 16.07 -8.59
N GLY A 266 11.62 16.38 -9.41
CA GLY A 266 10.30 15.78 -9.30
C GLY A 266 10.30 14.27 -9.58
N PHE A 267 11.12 13.82 -10.53
CA PHE A 267 11.30 12.40 -10.82
C PHE A 267 11.95 11.69 -9.66
N GLU A 268 13.07 12.21 -9.15
CA GLU A 268 13.80 11.61 -8.01
C GLU A 268 12.93 11.52 -6.76
N GLN A 269 12.19 12.58 -6.42
CA GLN A 269 11.26 12.59 -5.29
C GLN A 269 10.17 11.53 -5.44
N THR A 270 9.64 11.35 -6.66
CA THR A 270 8.60 10.35 -6.93
C THR A 270 9.15 8.93 -6.88
N LEU A 271 10.34 8.69 -7.44
CA LEU A 271 11.03 7.40 -7.36
C LEU A 271 11.31 7.01 -5.91
N GLU A 272 11.76 7.95 -5.09
CA GLU A 272 12.02 7.70 -3.68
C GLU A 272 10.75 7.39 -2.90
N ALA A 273 9.68 8.18 -3.12
CA ALA A 273 8.37 7.89 -2.53
C ALA A 273 7.83 6.52 -2.96
N PHE A 274 8.06 6.11 -4.22
CA PHE A 274 7.67 4.79 -4.72
C PHE A 274 8.48 3.65 -4.08
N ARG A 275 9.81 3.82 -3.90
CA ARG A 275 10.63 2.85 -3.14
C ARG A 275 10.12 2.71 -1.70
N GLY A 276 9.82 3.82 -1.04
CA GLY A 276 9.23 3.83 0.30
C GLY A 276 7.89 3.10 0.37
N LEU A 277 7.03 3.29 -0.63
CA LEU A 277 5.77 2.55 -0.76
C LEU A 277 5.99 1.05 -0.93
N ARG A 278 6.93 0.62 -1.78
CA ARG A 278 7.23 -0.82 -1.95
C ARG A 278 7.76 -1.45 -0.66
N ALA A 279 8.69 -0.76 0.03
CA ALA A 279 9.29 -1.25 1.26
C ALA A 279 8.26 -1.33 2.41
N SER A 280 7.38 -0.34 2.55
CA SER A 280 6.28 -0.37 3.54
C SER A 280 5.24 -1.42 3.19
N THR A 281 4.91 -1.62 1.91
CA THR A 281 4.01 -2.70 1.45
C THR A 281 4.54 -4.08 1.82
N GLN A 282 5.85 -4.31 1.65
CA GLN A 282 6.47 -5.58 2.02
C GLN A 282 6.40 -5.83 3.53
N ARG A 283 6.72 -4.81 4.35
CA ARG A 283 6.60 -4.89 5.82
C ARG A 283 5.17 -5.12 6.27
N TYR A 284 4.21 -4.41 5.68
CA TYR A 284 2.78 -4.59 5.94
C TYR A 284 2.33 -6.02 5.62
N ARG A 285 2.70 -6.57 4.46
CA ARG A 285 2.40 -7.97 4.09
C ARG A 285 2.98 -8.97 5.08
N ALA A 286 4.23 -8.79 5.48
CA ALA A 286 4.90 -9.66 6.45
C ALA A 286 4.19 -9.61 7.82
N ALA A 287 3.89 -8.42 8.33
CA ALA A 287 3.19 -8.24 9.60
C ALA A 287 1.75 -8.81 9.56
N SER A 288 1.05 -8.60 8.44
CA SER A 288 -0.29 -9.18 8.21
C SER A 288 -0.26 -10.71 8.23
N GLN A 289 0.72 -11.32 7.57
CA GLN A 289 0.87 -12.77 7.53
C GLN A 289 1.21 -13.34 8.90
N SER A 290 2.13 -12.71 9.65
CA SER A 290 2.47 -13.11 11.03
C SER A 290 1.24 -13.12 11.93
N LEU A 291 0.48 -12.02 11.91
CA LEU A 291 -0.71 -11.86 12.74
C LEU A 291 -1.80 -12.89 12.39
N LEU A 292 -2.03 -13.15 11.10
CA LEU A 292 -3.02 -14.14 10.66
C LEU A 292 -2.64 -15.56 11.07
N VAL A 293 -1.36 -15.93 10.96
CA VAL A 293 -0.85 -17.24 11.42
C VAL A 293 -1.04 -17.37 12.92
N MET A 294 -0.66 -16.36 13.70
CA MET A 294 -0.81 -16.41 15.15
C MET A 294 -2.29 -16.46 15.58
N ALA A 295 -3.18 -15.75 14.90
CA ALA A 295 -4.62 -15.83 15.14
C ALA A 295 -5.15 -17.25 14.84
N GLU A 296 -4.69 -17.89 13.77
CA GLU A 296 -5.05 -19.27 13.42
C GLU A 296 -4.57 -20.27 14.47
N ASP A 297 -3.33 -20.15 14.95
CA ASP A 297 -2.77 -21.02 15.98
C ASP A 297 -3.59 -20.94 17.29
N ILE A 298 -4.06 -19.74 17.65
CA ILE A 298 -4.93 -19.53 18.81
C ILE A 298 -6.31 -20.18 18.59
N VAL A 299 -6.89 -20.07 17.39
CA VAL A 299 -8.14 -20.76 17.03
C VAL A 299 -7.97 -22.27 17.18
N GLN A 300 -6.91 -22.85 16.61
CA GLN A 300 -6.66 -24.29 16.66
C GLN A 300 -6.41 -24.80 18.09
N ALA A 301 -5.68 -24.02 18.91
CA ALA A 301 -5.48 -24.35 20.32
C ALA A 301 -6.78 -24.29 21.14
N GLY A 302 -7.71 -23.39 20.79
CA GLY A 302 -9.05 -23.31 21.36
C GLY A 302 -9.91 -24.52 20.98
N ASP A 303 -9.95 -24.85 19.68
CA ASP A 303 -10.73 -25.96 19.14
C ASP A 303 -10.25 -27.33 19.67
N ALA A 304 -8.94 -27.52 19.84
CA ALA A 304 -8.38 -28.76 20.40
C ALA A 304 -8.77 -29.00 21.87
N ARG A 305 -9.34 -28.01 22.55
CA ARG A 305 -9.80 -28.08 23.94
C ARG A 305 -11.32 -28.28 24.07
N ILE A 306 -12.06 -28.31 22.96
CA ILE A 306 -13.50 -28.63 22.86
C ILE A 306 -13.66 -30.14 22.64
#